data_AF-A0A7X6Q9I6-F1
#
_entry.id   AF-A0A7X6Q9I6-F1
#
_cell.length_a   1.000
_cell.length_b   1.000
_cell.length_c   1.000
_cell.angle_alpha   90.00
_cell.angle_beta   90.00
_cell.angle_gamma   90.00
#
_symmetry.space_group_name_H-M   'P 1'
#
loop_
_entity.id
_entity.type
_entity.pdbx_description
1 polymer ?
#
loop_
_entity_poly.entity_id
_entity_poly.type
_entity_poly.pdbx_seq_one_letter_code
_entity_poly.pdbx_strand_id
1 'polypeptide(L)'
;IMFVEILPNTTGPIIVEATARFAYSIMMVASLGFLGVGLQPPTPDWGMMVIENKEIITQAPWTVIFPALAIASLVIAISIFSDFVSKVLIHE
;
A
#
# COMPACT_ATOMS: atom_id res chain seq x y z
N ILE A 1 33.98 -7.22 6.50
CA ILE A 1 32.83 -8.12 6.75
C ILE A 1 31.47 -7.41 6.59
N MET A 2 30.79 -6.84 7.62
CA MET A 2 29.39 -6.37 7.44
C MET A 2 29.15 -5.39 6.27
N PHE A 3 29.82 -4.23 6.24
CA PHE A 3 29.55 -3.18 5.23
C PHE A 3 30.22 -3.42 3.87
N VAL A 4 31.18 -4.34 3.80
CA VAL A 4 32.03 -4.54 2.61
C VAL A 4 31.72 -5.86 1.90
N GLU A 5 31.31 -6.89 2.65
CA GLU A 5 31.07 -8.22 2.10
C GLU A 5 29.60 -8.60 2.19
N ILE A 6 28.95 -8.41 3.34
CA ILE A 6 27.56 -8.88 3.52
C ILE A 6 26.59 -7.89 2.89
N LEU A 7 26.69 -6.61 3.25
CA LEU A 7 25.73 -5.58 2.86
C LEU A 7 25.64 -5.41 1.33
N PRO A 8 26.75 -5.30 0.56
CA PRO A 8 26.67 -5.17 -0.90
C PRO A 8 25.99 -6.36 -1.56
N ASN A 9 26.26 -7.58 -1.09
CA ASN A 9 25.70 -8.82 -1.63
C ASN A 9 24.22 -9.04 -1.30
N THR A 10 23.70 -8.44 -0.22
CA THR A 10 22.28 -8.57 0.17
C THR A 10 21.43 -7.36 -0.18
N THR A 11 22.02 -6.31 -0.78
CA THR A 11 21.28 -5.08 -1.16
C THR A 11 20.08 -5.37 -2.07
N GLY A 12 20.24 -6.23 -3.08
CA GLY A 12 19.16 -6.62 -3.98
C GLY A 12 17.94 -7.18 -3.23
N PRO A 13 18.09 -8.30 -2.49
CA PRO A 13 17.02 -8.84 -1.64
C PRO A 13 16.44 -7.84 -0.62
N ILE A 14 17.26 -6.98 -0.01
CA ILE A 14 16.79 -5.95 0.94
C ILE A 14 15.87 -4.95 0.24
N ILE A 15 16.21 -4.51 -0.97
CA ILE A 15 15.40 -3.56 -1.74
C ILE A 15 14.05 -4.18 -2.10
N VAL A 16 14.04 -5.44 -2.53
CA VAL A 16 12.80 -6.19 -2.86
C VAL A 16 11.90 -6.34 -1.64
N GLU A 17 12.47 -6.71 -0.50
CA GLU A 17 11.72 -6.79 0.76
C GLU A 17 11.17 -5.42 1.19
N ALA A 18 11.95 -4.34 1.00
CA ALA A 18 11.50 -3.00 1.31
C ALA A 18 10.30 -2.56 0.44
N THR A 19 10.33 -2.86 -0.86
CA THR A 19 9.20 -2.56 -1.76
C THR A 19 7.96 -3.39 -1.42
N ALA A 20 8.13 -4.67 -1.08
CA ALA A 20 7.03 -5.52 -0.63
C ALA A 20 6.40 -5.01 0.68
N ARG A 21 7.24 -4.61 1.65
CA ARG A 21 6.77 -4.00 2.91
C ARG A 21 6.03 -2.70 2.69
N PHE A 22 6.46 -1.89 1.73
CA PHE A 22 5.76 -0.65 1.41
C PHE A 22 4.33 -0.90 0.92
N ALA A 23 4.12 -1.89 0.05
CA ALA A 23 2.77 -2.32 -0.36
C ALA A 23 1.91 -2.75 0.83
N TYR A 24 2.50 -3.55 1.73
CA TYR A 24 1.82 -4.00 2.96
C TYR A 24 1.43 -2.84 3.88
N SER A 25 2.33 -1.85 4.06
CA SER A 25 2.05 -0.67 4.88
C SER A 25 0.87 0.15 4.35
N ILE A 26 0.74 0.31 3.03
CA ILE A 26 -0.42 0.99 2.42
C ILE A 26 -1.72 0.28 2.80
N MET A 27 -1.75 -1.05 2.64
CA MET A 27 -2.93 -1.85 2.96
C MET A 27 -3.25 -1.82 4.46
N MET A 28 -2.23 -1.80 5.32
CA MET A 28 -2.38 -1.67 6.76
C MET A 28 -3.00 -0.30 7.13
N VAL A 29 -2.48 0.80 6.60
CA VAL A 29 -3.02 2.15 6.85
C VAL A 29 -4.46 2.27 6.36
N ALA A 30 -4.76 1.79 5.15
CA ALA A 30 -6.12 1.78 4.62
C ALA A 30 -7.08 0.96 5.51
N SER A 31 -6.61 -0.17 6.04
CA SER A 31 -7.38 -1.02 6.95
C SER A 31 -7.65 -0.32 8.29
N LEU A 32 -6.65 0.38 8.84
CA LEU A 32 -6.81 1.20 10.06
C LEU A 32 -7.80 2.35 9.84
N GLY A 33 -7.73 3.01 8.68
CA GLY A 33 -8.71 4.02 8.28
C GLY A 33 -10.12 3.46 8.23
N PHE A 34 -10.31 2.31 7.59
CA PHE A 34 -11.60 1.62 7.53
C PHE A 34 -12.13 1.19 8.90
N LEU A 35 -11.25 0.84 9.84
CA LEU A 35 -11.62 0.52 11.23
C LEU A 35 -11.94 1.76 12.07
N GLY A 36 -11.84 2.98 11.52
CA GLY A 36 -12.12 4.23 12.23
C GLY A 36 -10.93 4.78 13.02
N VAL A 37 -9.73 4.24 12.82
CA VAL A 37 -8.46 4.68 13.45
C VAL A 37 -7.66 5.56 12.47
N GLY A 38 -8.29 6.01 11.39
CA GLY A 38 -7.69 6.87 10.36
C GLY A 38 -7.59 8.34 10.79
N LEU A 39 -7.14 9.16 9.84
CA LEU A 39 -7.11 10.61 10.02
C LEU A 39 -8.54 11.15 10.10
N GLN A 40 -8.79 12.05 11.06
CA GLN A 40 -10.10 12.70 11.18
C GLN A 40 -10.30 13.75 10.07
N PRO A 41 -11.54 13.94 9.59
CA PRO A 41 -11.88 15.09 8.76
C PRO A 41 -11.40 16.39 9.40
N PRO A 42 -10.86 17.37 8.65
CA PRO A 42 -11.00 17.57 7.20
C PRO A 42 -9.91 16.88 6.35
N THR A 43 -9.01 16.12 6.96
CA THR A 43 -7.91 15.49 6.22
C THR A 43 -8.44 14.28 5.45
N PRO A 44 -8.21 14.19 4.12
CA PRO A 44 -8.70 13.07 3.35
C PRO A 44 -7.96 11.77 3.69
N ASP A 45 -8.71 10.74 4.04
CA ASP A 45 -8.24 9.38 4.30
C ASP A 45 -9.13 8.39 3.55
N TRP A 46 -8.59 7.68 2.54
CA TRP A 46 -9.38 6.80 1.69
C TRP A 46 -9.98 5.60 2.45
N GLY A 47 -9.31 5.10 3.50
CA GLY A 47 -9.84 4.03 4.33
C GLY A 47 -11.04 4.51 5.15
N MET A 48 -10.90 5.69 5.77
CA MET A 48 -11.96 6.31 6.55
C MET A 48 -13.18 6.68 5.68
N MET A 49 -12.94 7.21 4.48
CA MET A 49 -14.01 7.56 3.54
C MET A 49 -14.94 6.38 3.21
N VAL A 50 -14.41 5.15 3.18
CA VAL A 50 -15.23 3.95 2.92
C VAL A 50 -16.18 3.68 4.09
N ILE A 51 -15.72 3.77 5.34
CA ILE A 51 -16.55 3.47 6.52
C ILE A 51 -17.54 4.60 6.82
N GLU A 52 -17.15 5.86 6.62
CA GLU A 52 -18.02 7.03 6.82
C GLU A 52 -19.21 7.04 5.86
N ASN A 53 -18.99 6.63 4.61
CA ASN A 53 -20.03 6.67 3.58
C ASN A 53 -20.81 5.36 3.43
N LYS A 54 -20.57 4.37 4.29
CA LYS A 54 -21.23 3.05 4.21
C LYS A 54 -22.76 3.16 4.33
N GLU A 55 -23.27 4.13 5.09
CA GLU A 55 -24.70 4.30 5.36
C GLU A 55 -25.45 4.87 4.14
N ILE A 56 -24.76 5.63 3.31
CA ILE A 56 -25.31 6.26 2.11
C ILE A 56 -24.96 5.50 0.82
N ILE A 57 -24.38 4.30 0.92
CA ILE A 57 -23.88 3.54 -0.23
C ILE A 57 -24.98 3.25 -1.28
N THR A 58 -26.23 3.12 -0.86
CA THR A 58 -27.37 2.90 -1.77
C THR A 58 -27.78 4.16 -2.53
N GLN A 59 -27.49 5.34 -1.98
CA GLN A 59 -27.82 6.64 -2.57
C GLN A 59 -26.65 7.20 -3.39
N ALA A 60 -25.43 7.05 -2.89
CA ALA A 60 -24.22 7.60 -3.47
C ALA A 60 -23.09 6.57 -3.45
N PRO A 61 -23.18 5.47 -4.22
CA PRO A 61 -22.20 4.37 -4.19
C PRO A 61 -20.77 4.79 -4.56
N TRP A 62 -20.63 5.84 -5.35
CA TRP A 62 -19.33 6.37 -5.79
C TRP A 62 -18.45 6.84 -4.62
N THR A 63 -19.04 7.29 -3.51
CA THR A 63 -18.28 7.78 -2.33
C THR A 63 -17.48 6.67 -1.67
N VAL A 64 -17.90 5.41 -1.84
CA VAL A 64 -17.20 4.21 -1.35
C VAL A 64 -16.35 3.58 -2.47
N ILE A 65 -16.88 3.50 -3.69
CA ILE A 65 -16.21 2.80 -4.80
C ILE A 65 -14.90 3.49 -5.20
N PHE A 66 -14.88 4.82 -5.31
CA PHE A 66 -13.67 5.54 -5.71
C PHE A 66 -12.49 5.36 -4.75
N PRO A 67 -12.62 5.60 -3.42
CA PRO A 67 -11.51 5.38 -2.51
C PRO A 67 -11.09 3.91 -2.44
N ALA A 68 -12.04 2.97 -2.50
CA ALA A 68 -11.72 1.54 -2.54
C ALA A 68 -10.90 1.15 -3.78
N LEU A 69 -11.28 1.64 -4.97
CA LEU A 69 -10.54 1.42 -6.20
C LEU A 69 -9.19 2.14 -6.22
N ALA A 70 -9.08 3.32 -5.62
CA ALA A 70 -7.81 4.03 -5.48
C ALA A 70 -6.82 3.23 -4.64
N ILE A 71 -7.25 2.70 -3.48
CA ILE A 71 -6.41 1.83 -2.64
C ILE A 71 -6.02 0.56 -3.42
N ALA A 72 -6.99 -0.12 -4.04
CA ALA A 72 -6.75 -1.37 -4.77
C ALA A 72 -5.75 -1.17 -5.92
N SER A 73 -5.96 -0.15 -6.76
CA SER A 73 -5.07 0.15 -7.89
C SER A 73 -3.66 0.52 -7.44
N LEU A 74 -3.52 1.30 -6.35
CA LEU A 74 -2.23 1.66 -5.79
C LEU A 74 -1.48 0.42 -5.27
N VAL A 75 -2.15 -0.44 -4.50
CA VAL A 75 -1.54 -1.68 -3.98
C VAL A 75 -1.12 -2.59 -5.12
N ILE A 76 -1.97 -2.78 -6.14
CA ILE A 76 -1.65 -3.60 -7.31
C ILE A 76 -0.44 -3.02 -8.06
N ALA A 77 -0.40 -1.71 -8.30
CA ALA A 77 0.70 -1.05 -9.00
C ALA A 77 2.03 -1.23 -8.26
N ILE A 78 2.03 -1.07 -6.94
CA ILE A 78 3.24 -1.27 -6.12
C ILE A 78 3.65 -2.74 -6.06
N SER A 79 2.69 -3.68 -5.98
CA SER A 79 3.00 -5.11 -6.01
C SER A 79 3.68 -5.52 -7.33
N ILE A 80 3.14 -5.08 -8.46
CA ILE A 80 3.75 -5.32 -9.79
C ILE A 80 5.12 -4.67 -9.88
N PHE A 81 5.27 -3.46 -9.35
CA PHE A 81 6.56 -2.77 -9.30
C PHE A 81 7.59 -3.54 -8.46
N SER A 82 7.18 -4.08 -7.30
CA SER A 82 8.03 -4.93 -6.46
C SER A 82 8.48 -6.19 -7.20
N ASP A 83 7.58 -6.82 -7.95
CA ASP A 83 7.92 -7.98 -8.77
C ASP A 83 8.92 -7.63 -9.88
N PHE A 84 8.77 -6.45 -10.49
CA PHE A 84 9.71 -5.95 -11.50
C PHE A 84 11.08 -5.68 -10.89
N VAL A 85 11.15 -4.98 -9.76
CA VAL A 85 12.40 -4.72 -9.03
C VAL A 85 13.09 -6.02 -8.63
N SER A 86 12.33 -7.01 -8.18
CA SER A 86 12.84 -8.34 -7.86
C SER A 86 13.50 -9.01 -9.06
N LYS A 87 12.85 -8.98 -10.23
CA LYS A 87 13.42 -9.53 -11.45
C LYS A 87 14.70 -8.81 -11.87
N VAL A 88 14.72 -7.48 -11.82
CA VAL A 88 15.90 -6.70 -12.24
C VAL A 88 17.10 -6.89 -11.30
N LEU A 89 16.88 -7.01 -10.00
CA LEU A 89 17.97 -7.05 -9.02
C LEU A 89 18.45 -8.46 -8.66
N ILE A 90 17.62 -9.49 -8.84
CA ILE A 90 17.91 -10.87 -8.42
C ILE A 90 18.07 -11.83 -9.61
N HIS A 91 17.54 -11.49 -10.80
CA HIS A 91 17.67 -12.32 -12.01
C HIS A 91 18.65 -11.75 -13.04
N GLU A 92 19.65 -10.98 -12.59
CA GLU A 92 20.96 -10.86 -13.26
C GLU A 92 22.03 -11.63 -12.48
#